data_AF-Q2HQ06-F1
#
_entry.id   AF-Q2HQ06-F1
#
_cell.length_a   1.000
_cell.length_b   1.000
_cell.length_c   1.000
_cell.angle_alpha   90.00
_cell.angle_beta   90.00
_cell.angle_gamma   90.00
#
_symmetry.space_group_name_H-M   'P 1'
#
loop_
_entity.id
_entity.type
_entity.pdbx_description
1 polymer ?
#
loop_
_entity_poly.entity_id
_entity_poly.type
_entity_poly.pdbx_seq_one_letter_code
_entity_poly.pdbx_strand_id
1 'polypeptide(L)'
;VQKPGVYQLPKDARVKDALAQAGGATKEADLRQLNLASKLQDEMAVYIPAVGEEIPPSSPVSSISSSGTSNDQPLVNINTANTDELQTLNGIGPSKASAIISYREENGLSQTVEDLGQVSG
;
A
#
# COMPACT_ATOMS: atom_id res chain seq x y z
N VAL A 1 9.42 6.92 23.91
CA VAL A 1 10.45 5.96 24.41
C VAL A 1 11.41 6.66 25.36
N GLN A 2 12.10 5.92 26.23
CA GLN A 2 12.98 6.54 27.24
C GLN A 2 14.27 7.14 26.64
N LYS A 3 14.85 6.47 25.64
CA LYS A 3 16.09 6.90 25.00
C LYS A 3 15.91 6.89 23.47
N PRO A 4 15.44 8.00 22.86
CA PRO A 4 15.39 8.10 21.41
C PRO A 4 16.82 8.13 20.83
N GLY A 5 17.04 7.50 19.68
CA GLY A 5 18.36 7.41 19.05
C GLY A 5 18.41 6.39 17.92
N VAL A 6 19.60 6.25 17.31
CA VAL A 6 19.90 5.23 16.30
C VAL A 6 20.51 4.01 16.99
N TYR A 7 20.06 2.83 16.59
CA TYR A 7 20.38 1.57 17.24
C TYR A 7 20.79 0.53 16.21
N GLN A 8 21.82 -0.25 16.52
CA GLN A 8 22.21 -1.39 15.70
C GLN A 8 21.47 -2.64 16.19
N LEU A 9 20.70 -3.24 15.30
CA LEU A 9 19.93 -4.46 15.57
C LEU A 9 20.29 -5.56 14.55
N PRO A 10 20.12 -6.85 14.90
CA PRO A 10 20.29 -7.93 13.94
C PRO A 10 19.22 -7.87 12.84
N LYS A 11 19.52 -8.42 11.65
CA LYS A 11 18.64 -8.39 10.47
C LYS A 11 17.22 -8.96 10.66
N ASP A 12 17.04 -9.82 11.66
CA ASP A 12 15.75 -10.45 11.98
C ASP A 12 15.06 -9.80 13.18
N ALA A 13 15.58 -8.67 13.66
CA ALA A 13 15.00 -7.90 14.76
C ALA A 13 13.62 -7.36 14.39
N ARG A 14 12.79 -7.25 15.41
CA ARG A 14 11.43 -6.72 15.31
C ARG A 14 11.30 -5.39 16.04
N VAL A 15 10.19 -4.70 15.80
CA VAL A 15 9.86 -3.42 16.44
C VAL A 15 9.96 -3.50 17.97
N LYS A 16 9.52 -4.61 18.59
CA LYS A 16 9.67 -4.84 20.03
C LYS A 16 11.13 -4.85 20.51
N ASP A 17 12.07 -5.31 19.68
CA ASP A 17 13.48 -5.44 20.05
C ASP A 17 14.16 -4.06 20.00
N ALA A 18 13.82 -3.24 19.01
CA ALA A 18 14.23 -1.84 18.96
C ALA A 18 13.66 -1.05 20.13
N LEU A 19 12.39 -1.28 20.49
CA LEU A 19 11.76 -0.66 21.65
C LEU A 19 12.49 -1.01 22.95
N ALA A 20 12.92 -2.26 23.12
CA ALA A 20 13.69 -2.68 24.28
C ALA A 20 15.08 -1.99 24.33
N GLN A 21 15.78 -1.87 23.21
CA GLN A 21 17.04 -1.11 23.13
C GLN A 21 16.86 0.37 23.45
N ALA A 22 15.75 0.98 23.02
CA ALA A 22 15.39 2.37 23.31
C ALA A 22 14.97 2.62 24.78
N GLY A 23 15.18 1.65 25.68
CA GLY A 23 14.82 1.73 27.09
C GLY A 23 13.34 1.46 27.35
N GLY A 24 12.61 0.88 26.40
CA GLY A 24 11.20 0.54 26.53
C GLY A 24 10.23 1.69 26.25
N ALA A 25 8.95 1.36 26.32
CA ALA A 25 7.85 2.31 26.17
C ALA A 25 7.73 3.22 27.40
N THR A 26 7.42 4.49 27.17
CA THR A 26 7.02 5.42 28.24
C THR A 26 5.57 5.13 28.66
N LYS A 27 5.15 5.60 29.85
CA LYS A 27 3.75 5.44 30.29
C LYS A 27 2.74 6.10 29.36
N GLU A 28 3.21 7.12 28.65
CA GLU A 28 2.43 7.87 27.67
C GLU A 28 2.48 7.25 26.28
N ALA A 29 3.26 6.19 26.03
CA ALA A 29 3.37 5.61 24.70
C ALA A 29 2.18 4.67 24.39
N ASP A 30 1.59 4.83 23.21
CA ASP A 30 0.50 3.96 22.74
C ASP A 30 1.03 2.84 21.85
N LEU A 31 1.33 1.70 22.47
CA LEU A 31 1.79 0.50 21.74
C LEU A 31 0.69 -0.20 20.97
N ARG A 32 -0.59 0.12 21.22
CA ARG A 32 -1.72 -0.55 20.55
C ARG A 32 -1.80 -0.17 19.08
N GLN A 33 -1.23 0.99 18.73
CA GLN A 33 -1.17 1.50 17.37
C GLN A 33 0.01 0.93 16.58
N LEU A 34 0.93 0.19 17.22
CA LEU A 34 2.11 -0.38 16.58
C LEU A 34 2.01 -1.89 16.43
N ASN A 35 2.45 -2.39 15.28
CA ASN A 35 2.73 -3.81 15.12
C ASN A 35 4.12 -4.14 15.69
N LEU A 36 4.16 -4.49 16.97
CA LEU A 36 5.38 -4.91 17.69
C LEU A 36 6.06 -6.17 17.10
N ALA A 37 5.32 -6.94 16.30
CA ALA A 37 5.81 -8.16 15.67
C ALA A 37 6.42 -7.91 14.28
N SER A 38 6.28 -6.71 13.70
CA SER A 38 6.86 -6.36 12.41
C SER A 38 8.38 -6.47 12.44
N LYS A 39 8.96 -7.02 11.37
CA LYS A 39 10.41 -7.04 11.15
C LYS A 39 10.90 -5.63 10.82
N LEU A 40 12.09 -5.31 11.31
CA LEU A 40 12.78 -4.08 10.95
C LEU A 40 13.55 -4.28 9.65
N GLN A 41 13.64 -3.20 8.88
CA GLN A 41 14.48 -3.10 7.70
C GLN A 41 15.67 -2.19 7.99
N ASP A 42 16.69 -2.27 7.14
CA ASP A 42 17.81 -1.35 7.21
C ASP A 42 17.32 0.10 7.02
N GLU A 43 17.97 1.03 7.72
CA GLU A 43 17.62 2.47 7.73
C GLU A 43 16.16 2.80 8.16
N MET A 44 15.42 1.83 8.71
CA MET A 44 14.02 2.00 9.09
C MET A 44 13.88 2.87 10.34
N ALA A 45 13.08 3.94 10.25
CA ALA A 45 12.66 4.72 11.41
C ALA A 45 11.45 4.07 12.09
N VAL A 46 11.45 4.02 13.43
CA VAL A 46 10.32 3.55 14.23
C VAL A 46 9.80 4.70 15.06
N TYR A 47 8.55 5.11 14.81
CA TYR A 47 7.87 6.15 15.57
C TYR A 47 6.97 5.54 16.64
N ILE A 48 7.07 6.00 17.89
CA ILE A 48 6.22 5.55 18.99
C ILE A 48 5.33 6.73 19.40
N PRO A 49 4.03 6.70 19.09
CA PRO A 49 3.10 7.78 19.41
C PRO A 49 2.76 7.81 20.90
N ALA A 50 2.27 8.95 21.36
CA ALA A 50 1.65 9.07 22.66
C ALA A 50 0.18 8.60 22.67
N VAL A 51 -0.35 8.30 23.85
CA VAL A 51 -1.76 7.95 24.06
C VAL A 51 -2.64 9.13 23.67
N GLY A 52 -3.48 8.92 22.65
CA GLY A 52 -4.35 9.95 22.08
C GLY A 52 -3.70 10.81 21.01
N GLU A 53 -2.45 10.51 20.61
CA GLU A 53 -1.82 11.12 19.44
C GLU A 53 -2.26 10.38 18.17
N GLU A 54 -2.75 11.13 17.17
CA GLU A 54 -3.00 10.58 15.84
C GLU A 54 -1.70 10.56 15.03
N ILE A 55 -1.26 9.37 14.64
CA ILE A 55 -0.06 9.21 13.81
C ILE A 55 -0.34 9.77 12.41
N PRO A 56 0.45 10.74 11.90
CA PRO A 56 0.31 11.17 10.53
C PRO A 56 0.57 9.97 9.59
N PRO A 57 -0.19 9.83 8.47
CA PRO A 57 -0.14 8.67 7.58
C PRO A 57 1.23 8.43 6.90
N SER A 58 2.20 9.32 7.11
CA SER A 58 3.56 9.24 6.57
C SER A 58 4.56 8.53 7.50
N SER A 59 4.14 8.05 8.68
CA SER A 59 5.05 7.35 9.59
C SER A 59 5.25 5.88 9.18
N PRO A 60 6.49 5.42 8.97
CA PRO A 60 6.82 4.11 8.37
C PRO A 60 6.40 2.87 9.18
N VAL A 61 5.94 3.04 10.42
CA VAL A 61 5.46 1.94 11.28
C VAL A 61 3.95 1.92 11.49
N SER A 62 3.22 2.86 10.89
CA SER A 62 1.76 2.88 10.86
C SER A 62 1.23 2.15 9.61
N SER A 63 1.77 0.97 9.32
CA SER A 63 1.35 0.14 8.18
C SER A 63 0.73 -1.17 8.67
N ILE A 64 -0.50 -1.06 9.19
CA ILE A 64 -1.49 -2.11 8.95
C ILE A 64 -2.06 -2.03 7.52
N SER A 65 -1.74 -0.97 6.78
CA SER A 65 -1.94 -0.93 5.33
C SER A 65 -0.75 -1.56 4.63
N SER A 66 -0.85 -2.86 4.41
CA SER A 66 -0.38 -3.56 3.20
C SER A 66 0.45 -2.70 2.25
N SER A 67 1.75 -2.58 2.54
CA SER A 67 2.75 -2.12 1.57
C SER A 67 3.02 -3.25 0.58
N GLY A 68 2.01 -3.56 -0.23
CA GLY A 68 2.21 -4.12 -1.55
C GLY A 68 2.66 -2.99 -2.44
N THR A 69 3.88 -3.06 -2.92
CA THR A 69 4.34 -2.34 -4.11
C THR A 69 3.30 -2.48 -5.21
N SER A 70 2.61 -1.41 -5.57
CA SER A 70 1.89 -1.32 -6.84
C SER A 70 1.70 0.14 -7.18
N ASN A 71 2.02 0.47 -8.42
CA ASN A 71 1.60 1.70 -9.06
C ASN A 71 0.11 1.89 -8.78
N ASP A 72 -0.24 2.86 -7.94
CA ASP A 72 -1.62 3.25 -7.68
C ASP A 72 -2.09 4.11 -8.87
N GLN A 73 -2.12 3.48 -10.05
CA GLN A 73 -3.23 3.73 -10.94
C GLN A 73 -4.42 3.01 -10.31
N PRO A 74 -5.59 3.66 -10.21
CA PRO A 74 -6.80 3.00 -9.73
C PRO A 74 -6.94 1.69 -10.52
N LEU A 75 -7.04 0.56 -9.82
CA LEU A 75 -7.27 -0.73 -10.45
C LEU A 75 -8.67 -0.71 -11.08
N VAL A 76 -8.75 -0.29 -12.34
CA VAL A 76 -9.99 -0.23 -13.10
C VAL A 76 -10.33 -1.63 -13.56
N ASN A 77 -11.50 -2.13 -13.14
CA ASN A 77 -11.97 -3.44 -13.56
C ASN A 77 -12.52 -3.37 -14.98
N ILE A 78 -11.75 -3.88 -15.94
CA ILE A 78 -12.09 -3.88 -17.38
C ILE A 78 -13.37 -4.62 -17.75
N ASN A 79 -14.02 -5.37 -16.86
CA ASN A 79 -15.27 -6.06 -17.15
C ASN A 79 -16.50 -5.27 -16.68
N THR A 80 -16.33 -4.37 -15.70
CA THR A 80 -17.42 -3.59 -15.09
C THR A 80 -17.24 -2.08 -15.25
N ALA A 81 -16.05 -1.63 -15.63
CA ALA A 81 -15.72 -0.22 -15.74
C ALA A 81 -16.47 0.47 -16.87
N ASN A 82 -16.88 1.70 -16.63
CA ASN A 82 -17.49 2.59 -17.60
C ASN A 82 -16.43 3.20 -18.54
N THR A 83 -16.88 3.84 -19.62
CA THR A 83 -16.01 4.47 -20.61
C THR A 83 -15.03 5.46 -19.97
N ASP A 84 -15.51 6.28 -19.04
CA ASP A 84 -14.69 7.29 -18.35
C ASP A 84 -13.62 6.63 -17.47
N GLU A 85 -13.98 5.54 -16.77
CA GLU A 85 -13.05 4.79 -15.93
C GLU A 85 -11.98 4.10 -16.78
N LEU A 86 -12.35 3.52 -17.92
CA LEU A 86 -11.40 2.93 -18.86
C LEU A 86 -10.42 3.97 -19.43
N GLN A 87 -10.88 5.19 -19.68
CA GLN A 87 -10.03 6.28 -20.18
C GLN A 87 -9.00 6.77 -19.15
N THR A 88 -9.18 6.46 -17.86
CA THR A 88 -8.16 6.77 -16.84
C THR A 88 -6.91 5.89 -16.97
N LEU A 89 -7.00 4.78 -17.70
CA LEU A 89 -5.89 3.87 -17.91
C LEU A 89 -4.91 4.42 -18.95
N ASN A 90 -3.61 4.37 -18.62
CA ASN A 90 -2.55 4.81 -19.52
C ASN A 90 -2.58 4.05 -20.85
N GLY A 91 -2.74 4.77 -21.96
CA GLY A 91 -2.80 4.19 -23.31
C GLY A 91 -4.19 3.78 -23.79
N ILE A 92 -5.24 4.04 -22.99
CA ILE A 92 -6.65 3.87 -23.37
C ILE A 92 -7.28 5.25 -23.61
N GLY A 93 -7.51 5.56 -24.88
CA GLY A 93 -8.28 6.75 -25.27
C GLY A 93 -9.78 6.45 -25.44
N PRO A 94 -10.58 7.46 -25.78
CA PRO A 94 -12.03 7.31 -25.99
C PRO A 94 -12.37 6.22 -27.02
N SER A 95 -11.61 6.11 -28.12
CA SER A 95 -11.83 5.07 -29.14
C SER A 95 -11.66 3.66 -28.59
N LYS A 96 -10.59 3.43 -27.82
CA LYS A 96 -10.34 2.12 -27.18
C LYS A 96 -11.35 1.81 -26.09
N ALA A 97 -11.71 2.80 -25.28
CA ALA A 97 -12.72 2.60 -24.23
C ALA A 97 -14.07 2.16 -24.81
N SER A 98 -14.52 2.78 -25.91
CA SER A 98 -15.73 2.35 -26.62
C SER A 98 -15.58 0.96 -27.23
N ALA A 99 -14.44 0.66 -27.85
CA ALA A 99 -14.18 -0.64 -28.44
C ALA A 99 -14.16 -1.77 -27.39
N ILE A 100 -13.67 -1.51 -26.17
CA ILE A 100 -13.70 -2.45 -25.04
C ILE A 100 -15.15 -2.77 -24.66
N ILE A 101 -16.04 -1.77 -24.63
CA ILE A 101 -17.46 -1.97 -24.32
C ILE A 101 -18.14 -2.81 -25.41
N SER A 102 -17.94 -2.48 -26.68
CA SER A 102 -18.47 -3.28 -27.79
C SER A 102 -17.94 -4.71 -27.77
N TYR A 103 -16.66 -4.89 -27.44
CA TYR A 103 -16.06 -6.21 -27.30
C TYR A 103 -16.74 -7.02 -26.19
N ARG A 104 -17.09 -6.41 -25.04
CA ARG A 104 -17.85 -7.08 -23.98
C ARG A 104 -19.23 -7.53 -24.44
N GLU A 105 -19.90 -6.74 -25.28
CA GLU A 105 -21.23 -7.06 -25.79
C GLU A 105 -21.20 -8.21 -26.81
N GLU A 106 -20.17 -8.26 -27.66
CA GLU A 106 -20.05 -9.27 -28.72
C GLU A 106 -19.37 -10.58 -28.26
N ASN A 107 -18.31 -10.48 -27.46
CA ASN A 107 -17.44 -11.62 -27.08
C ASN A 107 -17.60 -12.03 -25.61
N GLY A 108 -18.27 -11.21 -24.79
CA GLY A 108 -18.44 -11.47 -23.36
C GLY A 108 -17.29 -10.93 -22.49
N LEU A 109 -17.19 -11.42 -21.25
CA LEU A 109 -16.18 -10.92 -20.30
C LEU A 109 -14.76 -11.27 -20.75
N SER A 110 -13.89 -10.26 -20.80
CA SER A 110 -12.46 -10.43 -21.02
C SER A 110 -11.82 -11.20 -19.86
N GLN A 111 -11.22 -12.36 -20.18
CA GLN A 111 -10.58 -13.23 -19.17
C GLN A 111 -9.09 -12.96 -19.00
N THR A 112 -8.45 -12.30 -19.97
CA THR A 112 -7.00 -12.03 -19.97
C THR A 112 -6.70 -10.61 -20.44
N VAL A 113 -5.54 -10.09 -20.07
CA VAL A 113 -5.10 -8.73 -20.47
C VAL A 113 -4.75 -8.71 -21.97
N GLU A 114 -4.27 -9.82 -22.53
CA GLU A 114 -3.99 -10.00 -23.95
C GLU A 114 -5.23 -9.84 -24.85
N ASP A 115 -6.41 -10.14 -24.31
CA ASP A 115 -7.71 -9.99 -24.98
C ASP A 115 -8.01 -8.52 -25.31
N LEU A 116 -7.57 -7.60 -24.44
CA LEU A 116 -7.64 -6.15 -24.69
C LEU A 116 -6.70 -5.68 -25.81
N GLY A 117 -5.68 -6.48 -26.15
CA GLY A 117 -4.81 -6.23 -27.29
C GLY A 117 -5.48 -6.55 -28.63
N GLN A 118 -6.54 -7.37 -28.63
CA GLN A 118 -7.35 -7.65 -29.82
C GLN A 118 -8.42 -6.59 -30.08
N VAL A 119 -8.71 -5.77 -29.08
CA VAL A 119 -9.58 -4.60 -29.20
C VAL A 119 -8.82 -3.50 -29.97
N SER A 120 -8.84 -3.62 -31.30
CA SER A 120 -8.21 -2.67 -32.21
C SER A 120 -9.10 -1.43 -32.37
N GLY A 121 -8.65 -0.30 -31.81
CA GLY A 121 -9.27 1.03 -31.93
C GLY A 121 -8.25 2.14 -31.82
#